data_AF-A0A6I9N4L2-F1
#
_entry.id   AF-A0A6I9N4L2-F1
#
_cell.length_a   1.000
_cell.length_b   1.000
_cell.length_c   1.000
_cell.angle_alpha   90.00
_cell.angle_beta   90.00
_cell.angle_gamma   90.00
#
_symmetry.space_group_name_H-M   'P 1'
#
loop_
_entity.id
_entity.type
_entity.pdbx_description
1 polymer ?
#
loop_
_entity_poly.entity_id
_entity_poly.type
_entity_poly.pdbx_seq_one_letter_code
_entity_poly.pdbx_strand_id
1 'polypeptide(L)'
;MMYVWNGFTIVGKRADSTEALLVTIETAEEQLRNDPSPSEFHPDDSCLVQMLKGLCLKHLGRLLQAELCFTQVLSSESRIRYDHYLIPFTLYELGLLHKQQGDFAKATTYIENAKTNYKDYSMESRLHFRIHAALSSLKGSPVGTP
;
A
#
# COMPACT_ATOMS: atom_id res chain seq x y z
N MET A 1 -12.15 7.03 7.88
CA MET A 1 -10.94 6.37 7.32
C MET A 1 -9.92 5.84 8.34
N MET A 2 -10.07 5.97 9.67
CA MET A 2 -9.10 5.39 10.65
C MET A 2 -9.12 3.85 10.76
N TYR A 3 -10.25 3.19 10.47
CA TYR A 3 -10.44 1.76 10.74
C TYR A 3 -9.85 0.84 9.68
N VAL A 4 -9.67 1.34 8.45
CA VAL A 4 -9.33 0.51 7.30
C VAL A 4 -7.95 -0.15 7.49
N TRP A 5 -6.91 0.62 7.81
CA TRP A 5 -5.54 0.08 7.97
C TRP A 5 -5.31 -0.80 9.19
N ASN A 6 -6.05 -0.61 10.28
CA ASN A 6 -6.04 -1.58 11.38
C ASN A 6 -6.91 -2.81 11.05
N GLY A 7 -7.96 -2.63 10.25
CA GLY A 7 -8.79 -3.73 9.76
C GLY A 7 -7.98 -4.69 8.90
N PHE A 8 -7.16 -4.19 7.99
CA PHE A 8 -6.31 -5.04 7.14
C PHE A 8 -5.29 -5.86 7.93
N THR A 9 -4.72 -5.36 9.03
CA THR A 9 -3.81 -6.17 9.87
C THR A 9 -4.54 -7.28 10.65
N ILE A 10 -5.84 -7.15 10.86
CA ILE A 10 -6.69 -8.18 11.48
C ILE A 10 -7.19 -9.17 10.42
N VAL A 11 -7.71 -8.67 9.30
CA VAL A 11 -8.20 -9.47 8.16
C VAL A 11 -7.05 -10.28 7.55
N GLY A 12 -5.87 -9.68 7.40
CA GLY A 12 -4.66 -10.30 6.89
C GLY A 12 -4.12 -11.46 7.73
N LYS A 13 -4.64 -11.71 8.94
CA LYS A 13 -4.31 -12.90 9.74
C LYS A 13 -5.12 -14.13 9.33
N ARG A 14 -6.23 -13.94 8.60
CA ARG A 14 -7.11 -15.01 8.11
C ARG A 14 -7.11 -14.97 6.60
N ALA A 15 -6.52 -16.00 5.97
CA ALA A 15 -6.46 -16.11 4.52
C ALA A 15 -7.88 -16.06 3.91
N ASP A 16 -8.82 -16.82 4.47
CA ASP A 16 -10.21 -16.87 3.99
C ASP A 16 -10.90 -15.50 3.96
N SER A 17 -10.69 -14.69 5.00
CA SER A 17 -11.26 -13.33 5.07
C SER A 17 -10.55 -12.37 4.10
N THR A 18 -9.26 -12.56 3.90
CA THR A 18 -8.47 -11.75 2.95
C THR A 18 -8.86 -12.07 1.51
N GLU A 19 -9.14 -13.35 1.21
CA GLU A 19 -9.60 -13.81 -0.10
C GLU A 19 -11.02 -13.32 -0.41
N ALA A 20 -11.95 -13.41 0.54
CA ALA A 20 -13.28 -12.82 0.39
C ALA A 20 -13.23 -11.30 0.12
N LEU A 21 -12.31 -10.60 0.80
CA LEU A 21 -12.08 -9.19 0.57
C LEU A 21 -11.46 -8.92 -0.81
N LEU A 22 -10.53 -9.76 -1.25
CA LEU A 22 -9.92 -9.67 -2.58
C LEU A 22 -10.98 -9.80 -3.68
N VAL A 23 -11.89 -10.78 -3.58
CA VAL A 23 -13.01 -10.96 -4.53
C VAL A 23 -13.90 -9.71 -4.58
N THR A 24 -14.18 -9.11 -3.42
CA THR A 24 -14.97 -7.88 -3.34
C THR A 24 -14.25 -6.71 -4.02
N ILE A 25 -12.94 -6.59 -3.83
CA ILE A 25 -12.10 -5.55 -4.45
C ILE A 25 -12.04 -5.74 -5.98
N GLU A 26 -11.88 -6.98 -6.45
CA GLU A 26 -11.87 -7.30 -7.89
C GLU A 26 -13.22 -6.97 -8.53
N THR A 27 -14.32 -7.27 -7.84
CA THR A 27 -15.67 -6.88 -8.31
C THR A 27 -15.80 -5.36 -8.41
N ALA A 28 -15.28 -4.60 -7.43
CA ALA A 28 -15.29 -3.14 -7.47
C ALA A 28 -14.39 -2.58 -8.59
N GLU A 29 -13.24 -3.20 -8.85
CA GLU A 29 -12.35 -2.87 -9.97
C GLU A 29 -13.07 -3.02 -11.32
N GLU A 30 -13.80 -4.11 -11.51
CA GLU A 30 -14.57 -4.33 -12.73
C GLU A 30 -15.72 -3.34 -12.89
N GLN A 31 -16.41 -3.01 -11.81
CA GLN A 31 -17.46 -1.99 -11.82
C GLN A 31 -16.91 -0.62 -12.22
N LEU A 32 -15.78 -0.20 -11.63
CA LEU A 32 -15.11 1.05 -12.01
C LEU A 32 -14.65 1.02 -13.47
N ARG A 33 -14.12 -0.10 -13.96
CA ARG A 33 -13.67 -0.23 -15.35
C ARG A 33 -14.82 -0.15 -16.35
N ASN A 34 -15.99 -0.69 -16.00
CA ASN A 34 -17.16 -0.75 -16.87
C ASN A 34 -18.10 0.45 -16.69
N ASP A 35 -17.76 1.43 -15.84
CA ASP A 35 -18.58 2.62 -15.62
C ASP A 35 -18.66 3.46 -16.90
N PRO A 36 -19.85 3.62 -17.50
CA PRO A 36 -20.04 4.40 -18.72
C PRO A 36 -19.92 5.91 -18.51
N SER A 37 -19.87 6.39 -17.26
CA SER A 37 -19.80 7.81 -16.90
C SER A 37 -18.75 8.06 -15.83
N PRO A 38 -17.44 8.05 -16.17
CA PRO A 38 -16.38 8.22 -15.19
C PRO A 38 -16.47 9.60 -14.53
N SER A 39 -16.67 9.57 -13.20
CA SER A 39 -16.63 10.77 -12.37
C SER A 39 -15.21 11.36 -12.29
N GLU A 40 -15.08 12.60 -11.84
CA GLU A 40 -13.78 13.23 -11.62
C GLU A 40 -12.92 12.54 -10.54
N PHE A 41 -13.56 11.71 -9.69
CA PHE A 41 -12.93 10.90 -8.64
C PHE A 41 -12.46 9.52 -9.12
N HIS A 42 -12.80 9.13 -10.36
CA HIS A 42 -12.43 7.83 -10.94
C HIS A 42 -10.93 7.47 -10.82
N PRO A 43 -9.97 8.38 -11.08
CA PRO A 43 -8.56 8.05 -10.88
C PRO A 43 -8.20 7.77 -9.41
N ASP A 44 -8.78 8.52 -8.47
CA ASP A 44 -8.56 8.34 -7.03
C ASP A 44 -9.15 7.01 -6.55
N ASP A 45 -10.40 6.71 -6.97
CA ASP A 45 -11.09 5.45 -6.67
C ASP A 45 -10.34 4.24 -7.23
N SER A 46 -9.86 4.34 -8.48
CA SER A 46 -9.04 3.31 -9.11
C SER A 46 -7.73 3.07 -8.35
N CYS A 47 -7.07 4.14 -7.91
CA CYS A 47 -5.85 4.03 -7.11
C CYS A 47 -6.10 3.39 -5.76
N LEU A 48 -7.20 3.75 -5.09
CA LEU A 48 -7.60 3.15 -3.83
C LEU A 48 -7.85 1.65 -4.00
N VAL A 49 -8.63 1.25 -5.01
CA VAL A 49 -8.91 -0.16 -5.30
C VAL A 49 -7.63 -0.95 -5.57
N GLN A 50 -6.70 -0.43 -6.38
CA GLN A 50 -5.41 -1.09 -6.63
C GLN A 50 -4.55 -1.20 -5.36
N MET A 51 -4.52 -0.15 -4.54
CA MET A 51 -3.79 -0.18 -3.27
C MET A 51 -4.35 -1.24 -2.32
N LEU A 52 -5.68 -1.34 -2.19
CA LEU A 52 -6.36 -2.35 -1.37
C LEU A 52 -6.11 -3.77 -1.89
N LYS A 53 -6.17 -3.94 -3.22
CA LYS A 53 -5.84 -5.21 -3.89
C LYS A 53 -4.41 -5.66 -3.57
N GLY A 54 -3.45 -4.74 -3.69
CA GLY A 54 -2.05 -4.99 -3.35
C GLY A 54 -1.85 -5.41 -1.90
N LEU A 55 -2.57 -4.79 -0.95
CA LEU A 55 -2.55 -5.20 0.46
C LEU A 55 -3.07 -6.62 0.67
N CYS A 56 -4.23 -6.97 0.09
CA CYS A 56 -4.77 -8.33 0.15
C CYS A 56 -3.77 -9.35 -0.43
N LEU A 57 -3.23 -9.09 -1.61
CA LEU A 57 -2.27 -9.96 -2.28
C LEU A 57 -0.98 -10.15 -1.47
N LYS A 58 -0.48 -9.08 -0.85
CA LYS A 58 0.67 -9.14 0.06
C LYS A 58 0.39 -10.05 1.26
N HIS A 59 -0.78 -9.92 1.89
CA HIS A 59 -1.19 -10.78 3.01
C HIS A 59 -1.39 -12.25 2.60
N LEU A 60 -1.82 -12.50 1.36
CA LEU A 60 -1.92 -13.84 0.77
C LEU A 60 -0.57 -14.41 0.28
N GLY A 61 0.54 -13.68 0.44
CA GLY A 61 1.87 -14.09 0.01
C GLY A 61 2.14 -13.95 -1.50
N ARG A 62 1.22 -13.36 -2.26
CA ARG A 62 1.34 -13.11 -3.71
C ARG A 62 2.12 -11.82 -3.98
N LEU A 63 3.41 -11.82 -3.59
CA LEU A 63 4.23 -10.60 -3.53
C LEU A 63 4.41 -9.91 -4.89
N LEU A 64 4.64 -10.67 -5.97
CA LEU A 64 4.82 -10.09 -7.31
C LEU A 64 3.56 -9.36 -7.80
N GLN A 65 2.37 -9.94 -7.55
CA GLN A 65 1.11 -9.31 -7.93
C GLN A 65 0.84 -8.05 -7.09
N ALA A 66 1.16 -8.08 -5.80
CA ALA A 66 1.06 -6.92 -4.94
C ALA A 66 1.98 -5.77 -5.38
N GLU A 67 3.21 -6.08 -5.79
CA GLU A 67 4.17 -5.10 -6.33
C GLU A 67 3.66 -4.43 -7.61
N LEU A 68 3.02 -5.19 -8.52
CA LEU A 68 2.40 -4.63 -9.72
C LEU A 68 1.26 -3.66 -9.38
N CYS A 69 0.38 -4.05 -8.45
CA CYS A 69 -0.70 -3.18 -7.98
C CYS A 69 -0.17 -1.88 -7.38
N PHE A 70 0.85 -1.95 -6.51
CA PHE A 70 1.45 -0.75 -5.92
C PHE A 70 2.15 0.12 -6.98
N THR A 71 2.87 -0.48 -7.92
CA THR A 71 3.52 0.26 -9.01
C THR A 71 2.50 0.99 -9.88
N GLN A 72 1.34 0.39 -10.14
CA GLN A 72 0.25 1.03 -10.88
C GLN A 72 -0.29 2.27 -10.17
N VAL A 73 -0.43 2.21 -8.84
CA VAL A 73 -0.84 3.37 -8.02
C VAL A 73 0.20 4.49 -8.12
N LEU A 74 1.49 4.17 -8.01
CA LEU A 74 2.56 5.17 -8.16
C LEU A 74 2.58 5.79 -9.56
N SER A 75 2.35 5.01 -10.62
CA SER A 75 2.27 5.53 -11.98
C SER A 75 1.09 6.49 -12.20
N SER A 76 0.05 6.35 -11.37
CA SER A 76 -1.15 7.18 -11.40
C SER A 76 -1.06 8.40 -10.49
N GLU A 77 0.06 8.63 -9.81
CA GLU A 77 0.28 9.78 -8.90
C GLU A 77 -0.11 11.12 -9.53
N SER A 78 0.31 11.36 -10.77
CA SER A 78 -0.01 12.60 -11.51
C SER A 78 -1.50 12.83 -11.77
N ARG A 79 -2.32 11.79 -11.63
CA ARG A 79 -3.77 11.81 -11.88
C ARG A 79 -4.59 11.97 -10.60
N ILE A 80 -3.97 11.78 -9.43
CA ILE A 80 -4.65 11.86 -8.14
C ILE A 80 -4.94 13.32 -7.79
N ARG A 81 -6.20 13.63 -7.48
CA ARG A 81 -6.63 15.01 -7.20
C ARG A 81 -6.93 15.30 -5.73
N TYR A 82 -7.43 14.32 -4.98
CA TYR A 82 -7.92 14.54 -3.62
C TYR A 82 -7.20 13.63 -2.61
N ASP A 83 -6.99 12.37 -2.98
CA ASP A 83 -6.48 11.33 -2.08
C ASP A 83 -4.93 11.28 -2.02
N HIS A 84 -4.30 12.42 -1.71
CA HIS A 84 -2.84 12.55 -1.66
C HIS A 84 -2.15 11.64 -0.62
N TYR A 85 -2.90 11.06 0.32
CA TYR A 85 -2.37 10.07 1.27
C TYR A 85 -2.06 8.71 0.60
N LEU A 86 -2.69 8.38 -0.54
CA LEU A 86 -2.54 7.06 -1.18
C LEU A 86 -1.10 6.77 -1.57
N ILE A 87 -0.41 7.76 -2.12
CA ILE A 87 0.97 7.61 -2.59
C ILE A 87 1.97 7.32 -1.47
N PRO A 88 2.08 8.15 -0.41
CA PRO A 88 3.02 7.87 0.67
C PRO A 88 2.69 6.56 1.40
N PHE A 89 1.41 6.19 1.53
CA PHE A 89 1.04 4.89 2.08
C PHE A 89 1.42 3.72 1.16
N THR A 90 1.26 3.87 -0.15
CA THR A 90 1.66 2.85 -1.13
C THR A 90 3.17 2.64 -1.12
N LEU A 91 3.97 3.73 -1.09
CA LEU A 91 5.43 3.65 -0.97
C LEU A 91 5.86 2.94 0.33
N TYR A 92 5.20 3.24 1.44
CA TYR A 92 5.46 2.57 2.71
C TYR A 92 5.17 1.05 2.62
N GLU A 93 4.02 0.67 2.06
CA GLU A 93 3.64 -0.74 1.94
C GLU A 93 4.52 -1.52 0.94
N LEU A 94 4.98 -0.88 -0.13
CA LEU A 94 5.98 -1.39 -1.08
C LEU A 94 7.35 -1.59 -0.40
N GLY A 95 7.77 -0.63 0.43
CA GLY A 95 8.98 -0.78 1.23
C GLY A 95 8.91 -1.97 2.20
N LEU A 96 7.75 -2.18 2.84
CA LEU A 96 7.52 -3.36 3.67
C LEU A 96 7.50 -4.67 2.84
N LEU A 97 7.00 -4.63 1.61
CA LEU A 97 7.01 -5.78 0.70
C LEU A 97 8.45 -6.18 0.33
N HIS A 98 9.31 -5.22 -0.04
CA HIS A 98 10.73 -5.50 -0.29
C HIS A 98 11.47 -5.97 0.96
N LYS A 99 11.12 -5.45 2.14
CA LYS A 99 11.64 -5.97 3.41
C LYS A 99 11.29 -7.45 3.59
N GLN A 100 10.07 -7.85 3.24
CA GLN A 100 9.64 -9.26 3.30
C GLN A 100 10.34 -10.15 2.26
N GLN A 101 10.72 -9.58 1.10
CA GLN A 101 11.51 -10.28 0.08
C GLN A 101 13.01 -10.39 0.44
N GLY A 102 13.49 -9.66 1.46
CA GLY A 102 14.90 -9.61 1.86
C GLY A 102 15.71 -8.46 1.26
N ASP A 103 15.10 -7.62 0.43
CA ASP A 103 15.72 -6.45 -0.21
C ASP A 103 15.70 -5.22 0.73
N PHE A 104 16.49 -5.28 1.81
CA PHE A 104 16.51 -4.24 2.85
C PHE A 104 16.97 -2.85 2.35
N ALA A 105 17.84 -2.82 1.34
CA ALA A 105 18.31 -1.57 0.74
C ALA A 105 17.17 -0.83 0.04
N LYS A 106 16.45 -1.50 -0.87
CA LYS A 106 15.27 -0.94 -1.56
C LYS A 106 14.18 -0.58 -0.56
N ALA A 107 13.92 -1.44 0.41
CA ALA A 107 12.94 -1.20 1.46
C ALA A 107 13.18 0.13 2.19
N THR A 108 14.44 0.39 2.57
CA THR A 108 14.82 1.64 3.26
C THR A 108 14.61 2.85 2.35
N THR A 109 15.02 2.78 1.08
CA THR A 109 14.83 3.86 0.12
C THR A 109 13.34 4.20 -0.06
N TYR A 110 12.48 3.21 -0.25
CA TYR A 110 11.03 3.46 -0.40
C TYR A 110 10.40 4.06 0.86
N ILE A 111 10.80 3.58 2.05
CA ILE A 111 10.28 4.06 3.33
C ILE A 111 10.73 5.50 3.62
N GLU A 112 11.98 5.86 3.30
CA GLU A 112 12.48 7.24 3.46
C GLU A 112 11.86 8.18 2.42
N ASN A 113 11.64 7.70 1.18
CA ASN A 113 10.92 8.46 0.15
C ASN A 113 9.49 8.78 0.58
N ALA A 114 8.78 7.81 1.17
CA ALA A 114 7.43 8.00 1.70
C ALA A 114 7.35 9.10 2.78
N LYS A 115 8.44 9.29 3.55
CA LYS A 115 8.54 10.30 4.61
C LYS A 115 8.90 11.69 4.10
N THR A 116 9.78 11.75 3.10
CA THR A 116 10.45 13.01 2.72
C THR A 116 9.72 13.73 1.59
N ASN A 117 9.11 12.98 0.67
CA ASN A 117 8.56 13.53 -0.58
C ASN A 117 7.11 14.01 -0.46
N TYR A 118 6.42 13.70 0.64
CA TYR A 118 5.00 14.02 0.84
C TYR A 118 4.80 14.71 2.19
N LYS A 119 4.06 15.81 2.19
CA LYS A 119 3.75 16.63 3.37
C LYS A 119 2.31 17.11 3.33
N ASP A 120 1.75 17.46 4.49
CA ASP A 120 0.45 18.12 4.64
C ASP A 120 -0.75 17.29 4.14
N TYR A 121 -0.67 15.96 4.25
CA TYR A 121 -1.76 15.05 3.91
C TYR A 121 -2.43 14.44 5.15
N SER A 122 -3.69 14.01 4.99
CA SER A 122 -4.43 13.37 6.07
C SER A 122 -3.71 12.12 6.59
N MET A 123 -3.61 11.98 7.91
CA MET A 123 -2.95 10.86 8.61
C MET A 123 -1.41 10.81 8.51
N GLU A 124 -0.75 11.90 8.10
CA GLU A 124 0.72 12.01 8.04
C GLU A 124 1.42 11.55 9.33
N SER A 125 0.99 12.04 10.50
CA SER A 125 1.61 11.67 11.79
C SER A 125 1.55 10.17 12.04
N ARG A 126 0.46 9.49 11.64
CA ARG A 126 0.30 8.04 11.81
C ARG A 126 1.22 7.27 10.89
N LEU A 127 1.37 7.72 9.64
CA LEU A 127 2.33 7.12 8.71
C LEU A 127 3.76 7.32 9.23
N HIS A 128 4.10 8.50 9.74
CA HIS A 128 5.41 8.78 10.34
C HIS A 128 5.75 7.86 11.51
N PHE A 129 4.79 7.57 12.40
CA PHE A 129 5.00 6.59 13.46
C PHE A 129 5.28 5.18 12.91
N ARG A 130 4.52 4.74 11.90
CA ARG A 130 4.71 3.44 11.26
C ARG A 130 6.04 3.35 10.51
N ILE A 131 6.45 4.44 9.85
CA ILE A 131 7.75 4.59 9.18
C ILE A 131 8.87 4.49 10.20
N HIS A 132 8.79 5.23 11.31
CA HIS A 132 9.81 5.19 12.36
C HIS A 132 9.99 3.79 12.94
N ALA A 133 8.88 3.10 13.23
CA ALA A 133 8.91 1.72 13.70
C ALA A 133 9.52 0.76 12.66
N ALA A 134 9.18 0.93 11.38
CA ALA A 134 9.72 0.11 10.29
C ALA A 134 11.24 0.32 10.10
N LEU A 135 11.69 1.58 10.07
CA LEU A 135 13.11 1.94 9.98
C LEU A 135 13.90 1.46 11.19
N SER A 136 13.33 1.57 12.40
CA SER A 136 13.97 1.06 13.61
C SER A 136 14.16 -0.46 13.55
N SER A 137 13.16 -1.19 13.04
CA SER A 137 13.27 -2.63 12.81
C SER A 137 14.26 -3.00 11.70
N LEU A 138 14.40 -2.18 10.67
CA LEU A 138 15.41 -2.37 9.61
C LEU A 138 16.83 -2.15 10.15
N LYS A 139 17.04 -1.10 10.95
CA LYS A 139 18.32 -0.82 11.61
C LYS A 139 18.67 -1.84 12.70
N GLY A 140 17.67 -2.41 13.36
CA GLY A 140 17.82 -3.43 14.40
C GLY A 140 17.93 -4.86 13.89
N SER A 141 17.84 -5.10 12.58
CA SER A 141 18.16 -6.40 11.98
C SER A 141 19.69 -6.48 11.86
N PRO A 142 20.39 -7.23 12.73
CA PRO A 142 21.83 -7.33 12.63
C PRO A 142 22.14 -8.04 11.32
N VAL A 143 23.16 -7.54 10.64
CA VAL A 143 23.89 -8.28 9.60
C VAL A 143 24.10 -9.71 10.13
N GLY A 144 23.44 -10.68 9.49
CA GLY A 144 23.77 -12.08 9.70
C GLY A 144 25.16 -12.31 9.15
N THR A 145 26.13 -12.49 10.04
CA THR A 145 27.40 -13.15 9.80
C THR A 145 27.86 -13.78 11.13
N PRO A 146 28.64 -14.87 11.10
CA PRO A 146 29.50 -15.34 10.00
C PRO A 146 28.93 -16.51 9.19
#